data_AF-A0A9K3N2F4-F1
#
_entry.id   AF-A0A9K3N2F4-F1
#
_cell.length_a   1.000
_cell.length_b   1.000
_cell.length_c   1.000
_cell.angle_alpha   90.00
_cell.angle_beta   90.00
_cell.angle_gamma   90.00
#
_symmetry.space_group_name_H-M   'P 1'
#
loop_
_entity.id
_entity.type
_entity.pdbx_description
1 polymer ?
#
loop_
_entity_poly.entity_id
_entity_poly.type
_entity_poly.pdbx_seq_one_letter_code
_entity_poly.pdbx_strand_id
1 'polypeptide(L)'
;MGNKNPASVIREALAKALVFYYPFAGRLKEGPARKLMVDCSGEGVLFIEAEADVTLEQFGVALQPPFPCREELLYDVPGSSGILDSPLFLIQVNFHVELWENYTGK
;
A
#
# COMPACT_ATOMS: atom_id res chain seq x y z
N MET A 1 17.96 -15.05 -14.33
CA MET A 1 17.26 -13.82 -13.87
C MET A 1 17.21 -13.91 -12.37
N GLY A 2 17.91 -13.03 -11.65
CA GLY A 2 17.95 -13.07 -10.18
C GLY A 2 16.56 -12.88 -9.58
N ASN A 3 16.27 -13.56 -8.48
CA ASN A 3 15.00 -13.44 -7.77
C ASN A 3 14.83 -11.98 -7.33
N LYS A 4 13.89 -11.25 -7.94
CA LYS A 4 13.62 -9.85 -7.61
C LYS A 4 12.70 -9.80 -6.38
N ASN A 5 12.99 -8.90 -5.43
CA ASN A 5 12.06 -8.63 -4.34
C ASN A 5 10.67 -8.30 -4.93
N PRO A 6 9.58 -8.99 -4.53
CA PRO A 6 8.26 -8.77 -5.10
C PRO A 6 7.72 -7.35 -4.90
N ALA A 7 8.01 -6.69 -3.76
CA ALA A 7 7.65 -5.29 -3.52
C ALA A 7 8.29 -4.37 -4.56
N SER A 8 9.56 -4.62 -4.93
CA SER A 8 10.23 -3.88 -6.01
C SER A 8 9.53 -4.08 -7.35
N VAL A 9 9.11 -5.31 -7.67
CA VAL A 9 8.38 -5.60 -8.91
C VAL A 9 7.02 -4.89 -8.95
N ILE A 10 6.27 -4.91 -7.85
CA ILE A 10 4.97 -4.24 -7.75
C ILE A 10 5.16 -2.72 -7.83
N ARG A 11 6.17 -2.16 -7.15
CA ARG A 11 6.49 -0.73 -7.20
C ARG A 11 6.83 -0.27 -8.62
N GLU A 12 7.65 -1.03 -9.35
CA GLU A 12 7.97 -0.76 -10.76
C GLU A 12 6.73 -0.85 -11.67
N ALA A 13 5.88 -1.86 -11.48
CA ALA A 13 4.66 -2.02 -12.24
C ALA A 13 3.68 -0.87 -11.98
N LEU A 14 3.54 -0.45 -10.71
CA LEU A 14 2.71 0.67 -10.31
C LEU A 14 3.19 1.97 -10.94
N ALA A 15 4.49 2.24 -10.94
CA ALA A 15 5.05 3.42 -11.60
C ALA A 15 4.70 3.46 -13.10
N LYS A 16 4.75 2.31 -13.80
CA LYS A 16 4.34 2.20 -15.21
C LYS A 16 2.83 2.41 -15.38
N ALA A 17 2.01 1.85 -14.48
CA ALA A 17 0.56 2.01 -14.53
C ALA A 17 0.15 3.47 -14.31
N LEU A 18 0.81 4.18 -13.39
CA LEU A 18 0.53 5.59 -13.08
C LEU A 18 0.81 6.54 -14.27
N VAL A 19 1.52 6.11 -15.32
CA VAL A 19 1.57 6.89 -16.56
C VAL A 19 0.19 7.01 -17.20
N PHE A 20 -0.56 5.91 -17.22
CA PHE A 20 -1.91 5.86 -17.80
C PHE A 20 -2.98 6.32 -16.81
N TYR A 21 -2.74 6.08 -15.52
CA TYR A 21 -3.63 6.45 -14.42
C TYR A 21 -3.08 7.60 -13.58
N TYR A 22 -2.49 8.59 -14.26
CA TYR A 22 -1.78 9.71 -13.65
C TYR A 22 -2.56 10.51 -12.61
N PRO A 23 -3.91 10.63 -12.64
CA PRO A 23 -4.63 11.35 -11.60
C PRO A 23 -4.40 10.76 -10.19
N PHE A 24 -4.19 9.45 -10.06
CA PHE A 24 -3.94 8.83 -8.75
C PHE A 24 -2.61 9.27 -8.11
N ALA A 25 -1.66 9.74 -8.91
CA ALA A 25 -0.40 10.30 -8.40
C ALA A 25 -0.51 11.77 -7.98
N GLY A 26 -1.72 12.36 -8.02
CA GLY A 26 -1.98 13.74 -7.64
C GLY A 26 -2.39 13.92 -6.17
N ARG A 27 -2.95 15.08 -5.87
CA ARG A 27 -3.54 15.44 -4.57
C ARG A 27 -4.94 16.00 -4.74
N LEU A 28 -5.80 15.77 -3.77
CA LEU A 28 -7.10 16.44 -3.73
C LEU A 28 -6.91 17.90 -3.31
N LYS A 29 -7.49 18.83 -4.07
CA LYS A 29 -7.47 20.26 -3.79
C LYS A 29 -8.89 20.82 -3.82
N GLU A 30 -9.08 21.92 -3.10
CA GLU A 30 -10.29 22.72 -3.24
C GLU A 30 -10.11 23.67 -4.44
N GLY A 31 -10.98 23.52 -5.43
CA GLY A 31 -11.05 24.35 -6.63
C GLY A 31 -12.12 25.43 -6.55
N PRO A 32 -12.37 26.14 -7.67
CA PRO A 32 -13.37 27.19 -7.73
C PRO A 32 -14.76 26.73 -7.28
N ALA A 33 -15.48 27.61 -6.60
CA ALA A 33 -16.80 27.33 -6.01
C ALA A 33 -16.82 26.15 -5.04
N ARG A 34 -15.69 25.89 -4.33
CA ARG A 34 -15.54 24.82 -3.33
C ARG A 34 -15.69 23.41 -3.90
N LYS A 35 -15.40 23.23 -5.17
CA LYS A 35 -15.43 21.91 -5.81
C LYS A 35 -14.13 21.18 -5.54
N LEU A 36 -14.21 19.91 -5.15
CA LEU A 36 -13.03 19.07 -5.03
C LEU A 36 -12.50 18.73 -6.43
N MET A 37 -11.20 18.95 -6.62
CA MET A 37 -10.50 18.70 -7.87
C MET A 37 -9.22 17.93 -7.59
N VAL A 38 -8.73 17.17 -8.57
CA VAL A 38 -7.44 16.50 -8.47
C VAL A 38 -6.39 17.38 -9.13
N ASP A 39 -5.44 17.85 -8.34
CA ASP A 39 -4.20 18.42 -8.84
C ASP A 39 -3.28 17.28 -9.26
N CYS A 40 -3.10 17.11 -10.57
CA CYS A 40 -2.31 16.04 -11.18
C CYS A 40 -0.81 16.38 -11.17
N SER A 41 -0.28 16.74 -9.99
CA SER A 41 1.10 17.18 -9.75
C SER A 41 2.16 16.10 -10.00
N GLY A 42 1.75 14.82 -9.99
CA GLY A 42 2.68 13.69 -10.13
C GLY A 42 3.54 13.43 -8.90
N GLU A 43 3.14 13.94 -7.73
CA GLU A 43 3.82 13.70 -6.44
C GLU A 43 3.82 12.22 -6.01
N GLY A 44 3.06 11.37 -6.72
CA GLY A 44 3.06 9.93 -6.54
C GLY A 44 2.03 9.44 -5.53
N VAL A 45 2.12 8.16 -5.22
CA VAL A 45 1.22 7.41 -4.34
C VAL A 45 1.97 6.92 -3.11
N LEU A 46 1.22 6.60 -2.04
CA LEU A 46 1.81 5.93 -0.88
C LEU A 46 2.00 4.45 -1.19
N PHE A 47 3.22 3.95 -0.98
CA PHE A 47 3.56 2.55 -1.15
C PHE A 47 4.28 2.05 0.10
N ILE A 48 3.67 1.11 0.80
CA ILE A 48 4.16 0.53 2.05
C ILE A 48 4.54 -0.92 1.80
N GLU A 49 5.73 -1.27 2.24
CA GLU A 49 6.18 -2.65 2.38
C GLU A 49 6.16 -2.97 3.86
N ALA A 50 5.49 -4.05 4.22
CA ALA A 50 5.29 -4.45 5.60
C ALA A 50 5.46 -5.96 5.75
N GLU A 51 5.79 -6.37 6.95
CA GLU A 51 6.00 -7.75 7.35
C GLU A 51 4.92 -8.14 8.36
N ALA A 52 4.38 -9.35 8.21
CA ALA A 52 3.34 -9.88 9.07
C ALA A 52 3.67 -11.33 9.46
N ASP A 53 3.63 -11.63 10.75
CA ASP A 53 3.86 -12.98 11.28
C ASP A 53 2.58 -13.84 11.18
N VAL A 54 1.96 -13.82 10.00
CA VAL A 54 0.75 -14.57 9.66
C VAL A 54 0.81 -15.00 8.20
N THR A 55 0.24 -16.16 7.91
CA THR A 55 0.07 -16.73 6.59
C THR A 55 -1.33 -16.41 6.05
N LEU A 56 -1.52 -16.44 4.73
CA LEU A 56 -2.83 -16.24 4.14
C LEU A 56 -3.81 -17.36 4.53
N GLU A 57 -3.31 -18.58 4.68
CA GLU A 57 -4.07 -19.77 5.07
C GLU A 57 -4.69 -19.64 6.46
N GLN A 58 -4.04 -18.93 7.39
CA GLN A 58 -4.57 -18.64 8.73
C GLN A 58 -5.83 -17.77 8.69
N PHE A 59 -6.09 -17.07 7.58
CA PHE A 59 -7.31 -16.31 7.36
C PHE A 59 -8.44 -17.10 6.69
N GLY A 60 -8.22 -18.38 6.37
CA GLY A 60 -9.21 -19.27 5.77
C GLY A 60 -9.34 -19.13 4.25
N VAL A 61 -10.40 -19.72 3.70
CA VAL A 61 -10.59 -19.87 2.23
C VAL A 61 -11.10 -18.58 1.56
N ALA A 62 -11.75 -17.69 2.32
CA ALA A 62 -12.30 -16.44 1.79
C ALA A 62 -12.08 -15.29 2.77
N LEU A 63 -11.23 -14.34 2.37
CA LEU A 63 -11.09 -13.04 3.03
C LEU A 63 -12.39 -12.25 2.80
N GLN A 64 -13.30 -12.29 3.77
CA GLN A 64 -14.58 -11.59 3.75
C GLN A 64 -14.60 -10.56 4.88
N PRO A 65 -15.23 -9.38 4.69
CA PRO A 65 -15.51 -8.47 5.79
C PRO A 65 -16.38 -9.13 6.87
N PRO A 66 -16.13 -8.87 8.17
CA PRO A 66 -15.03 -8.08 8.70
C PRO A 66 -13.69 -8.81 8.58
N PHE A 67 -12.67 -8.12 8.04
CA PHE A 67 -11.34 -8.71 7.90
C PHE A 67 -10.69 -8.83 9.29
N PRO A 68 -10.28 -10.02 9.71
CA PRO A 68 -9.52 -10.20 10.94
C PRO A 68 -8.18 -9.43 10.87
N CYS A 69 -7.73 -8.94 12.02
CA CYS A 69 -6.46 -8.24 12.17
C CYS A 69 -6.30 -6.99 11.29
N ARG A 70 -7.41 -6.33 10.91
CA ARG A 70 -7.39 -5.19 9.99
C ARG A 70 -6.53 -4.05 10.53
N GLU A 71 -6.68 -3.75 11.81
CA GLU A 71 -5.97 -2.67 12.50
C GLU A 71 -4.47 -2.97 12.63
N GLU A 72 -4.08 -4.24 12.74
CA GLU A 72 -2.69 -4.68 12.79
C GLU A 72 -2.03 -4.79 11.41
N LEU A 73 -2.81 -5.13 10.37
CA LEU A 73 -2.32 -5.36 9.02
C LEU A 73 -2.32 -4.11 8.13
N LEU A 74 -2.96 -3.02 8.54
CA LEU A 74 -3.01 -1.77 7.79
C LEU A 74 -2.33 -0.65 8.55
N TYR A 75 -1.28 -0.09 7.97
CA TYR A 75 -0.59 1.06 8.54
C TYR A 75 -1.26 2.36 8.11
N ASP A 76 -1.76 3.12 9.09
CA ASP A 76 -2.24 4.48 8.88
C ASP A 76 -1.05 5.45 8.88
N VAL A 77 -0.74 6.02 7.70
CA VAL A 77 0.42 6.89 7.53
C VAL A 77 0.12 8.24 8.18
N PRO A 78 0.92 8.69 9.17
CA PRO A 78 0.67 9.97 9.83
C PRO A 78 0.65 11.12 8.81
N GLY A 79 -0.40 11.93 8.84
CA GLY A 79 -0.58 13.05 7.93
C GLY A 79 -1.19 12.69 6.56
N SER A 80 -1.58 11.43 6.31
CA SER A 80 -2.28 11.05 5.07
C SER A 80 -3.80 10.95 5.21
N SER A 81 -4.36 11.16 6.41
CA SER A 81 -5.79 11.03 6.69
C SER A 81 -6.61 12.30 6.38
N GLY A 82 -5.95 13.35 5.89
CA GLY A 82 -6.61 14.57 5.45
C GLY A 82 -7.43 14.38 4.18
N ILE A 83 -8.36 15.30 3.92
CA ILE A 83 -9.08 15.35 2.65
C ILE A 83 -8.25 16.11 1.62
N LEU A 84 -7.82 17.32 1.96
CA LEU A 84 -7.01 18.16 1.08
C LEU A 84 -5.53 17.83 1.22
N ASP A 85 -4.77 18.03 0.15
CA ASP A 85 -3.32 17.84 0.08
C ASP A 85 -2.84 16.43 0.42
N SER A 86 -3.76 15.48 0.53
CA SER A 86 -3.48 14.09 0.91
C SER A 86 -3.35 13.20 -0.33
N PRO A 87 -2.49 12.17 -0.29
CA PRO A 87 -2.35 11.21 -1.39
C PRO A 87 -3.69 10.54 -1.70
N LEU A 88 -4.01 10.40 -2.98
CA LEU A 88 -5.29 9.81 -3.42
C LEU A 88 -5.29 8.29 -3.39
N PHE A 89 -4.11 7.67 -3.31
CA PHE A 89 -3.95 6.23 -3.42
C PHE A 89 -2.85 5.74 -2.48
N LEU A 90 -3.18 4.70 -1.71
CA LEU A 90 -2.27 3.99 -0.83
C LEU A 90 -2.31 2.51 -1.19
N ILE A 91 -1.13 1.92 -1.36
CA ILE A 91 -0.95 0.48 -1.53
C ILE A 91 -0.02 0.00 -0.43
N GLN A 92 -0.46 -1.03 0.30
CA GLN A 92 0.38 -1.76 1.24
C GLN A 92 0.54 -3.20 0.76
N VAL A 93 1.76 -3.68 0.76
CA VAL A 93 2.10 -5.08 0.47
C VAL A 93 2.66 -5.70 1.74
N ASN A 94 1.94 -6.70 2.27
CA ASN A 94 2.33 -7.46 3.44
C ASN A 94 3.02 -8.77 3.02
N PHE A 95 4.19 -9.04 3.58
CA PHE A 95 4.93 -10.28 3.38
C PHE A 95 4.91 -11.12 4.66
N HIS A 96 4.76 -12.43 4.51
CA HIS A 96 4.93 -13.34 5.64
C HIS A 96 6.42 -13.44 6.00
N VAL A 97 6.73 -13.32 7.29
CA VAL A 97 8.06 -13.66 7.81
C VAL A 97 8.02 -15.11 8.24
N GLU A 98 8.68 -16.00 7.49
CA GLU A 98 9.05 -17.29 8.06
C GLU A 98 10.10 -17.01 9.13
N LEU A 99 9.76 -17.19 10.41
CA LEU A 99 10.73 -17.11 11.50
C LEU A 99 11.83 -18.15 11.28
N TRP A 100 12.98 -17.73 10.74
CA TRP A 100 14.22 -18.50 10.71
C TRP A 100 14.92 -18.55 12.08
N GLU A 101 14.17 -18.67 13.18
CA GLU A 101 14.72 -18.94 14.53
C GLU A 101 14.27 -20.32 15.07
N ASN A 102 14.52 -21.37 14.29
CA ASN A 102 14.58 -22.74 14.80
C ASN A 102 15.97 -23.40 14.61
N TYR A 103 17.03 -22.66 14.25
CA TYR A 103 18.29 -23.28 13.80
C TYR A 103 19.63 -22.60 14.20
N THR A 104 19.78 -22.13 15.44
CA THR A 104 21.08 -22.31 16.16
C THR A 104 20.86 -23.12 17.43
N GLY A 105 20.42 -24.36 17.22
CA GLY A 105 20.74 -25.50 18.08
C GLY A 105 22.09 -26.15 17.69
N LYS A 106 23.03 -25.30 17.25
CA LYS A 106 24.47 -25.49 17.20
C LYS A 106 25.12 -24.16 17.54
#